data_AF-A0A1N7S8Z0-F1
#
_entry.id   AF-A0A1N7S8Z0-F1
#
_cell.length_a   1.000
_cell.length_b   1.000
_cell.length_c   1.000
_cell.angle_alpha   90.00
_cell.angle_beta   90.00
_cell.angle_gamma   90.00
#
_symmetry.space_group_name_H-M   'P 1'
#
loop_
_entity.id
_entity.type
_entity.pdbx_description
1 polymer ?
#
loop_
_entity_poly.entity_id
_entity_poly.type
_entity_poly.pdbx_seq_one_letter_code
_entity_poly.pdbx_strand_id
1 'polypeptide(L)'
;MPDIEQRERMDELEDALALAIEADGFASLVLVSTGDCRREWAYYAGSREDLVSRLNRGLSGHPRYPIEIFVSQEPDWETFDDFKKRVAT
;
A
#
# COMPACT_ATOMS: atom_id res chain seq x y z
N MET A 1 3.98 -18.80 1.73
CA MET A 1 3.07 -18.16 0.76
C MET A 1 1.66 -18.18 1.35
N PRO A 2 0.81 -17.18 1.04
CA PRO A 2 -0.58 -17.17 1.52
C PRO A 2 -1.37 -18.34 0.93
N ASP A 3 -2.37 -18.82 1.68
CA ASP A 3 -3.37 -19.73 1.13
C ASP A 3 -4.34 -18.98 0.18
N ILE A 4 -5.32 -19.70 -0.38
CA ILE A 4 -6.26 -19.14 -1.35
C ILE A 4 -7.14 -18.05 -0.72
N GLU A 5 -7.69 -18.29 0.47
CA GLU A 5 -8.57 -17.32 1.16
C GLU A 5 -7.78 -16.07 1.57
N GLN A 6 -6.57 -16.27 2.09
CA GLN A 6 -5.66 -15.18 2.42
C GLN A 6 -5.32 -14.34 1.19
N ARG A 7 -5.04 -14.99 0.05
CA ARG A 7 -4.75 -14.28 -1.20
C ARG A 7 -5.96 -13.47 -1.66
N GLU A 8 -7.15 -14.05 -1.66
CA GLU A 8 -8.39 -13.36 -2.05
C GLU A 8 -8.64 -12.12 -1.16
N ARG A 9 -8.46 -12.23 0.15
CA ARG A 9 -8.55 -11.08 1.06
C ARG A 9 -7.49 -10.02 0.81
N MET A 10 -6.27 -10.42 0.44
CA MET A 10 -5.22 -9.47 0.07
C MET A 10 -5.57 -8.74 -1.23
N ASP A 11 -6.14 -9.44 -2.21
CA ASP A 11 -6.56 -8.88 -3.49
C ASP A 11 -7.75 -7.91 -3.28
N GLU A 12 -8.74 -8.26 -2.43
CA GLU A 12 -9.83 -7.35 -2.04
C GLU A 12 -9.33 -6.07 -1.36
N LEU A 13 -8.30 -6.18 -0.52
CA LEU A 13 -7.68 -5.02 0.11
C LEU A 13 -6.96 -4.16 -0.93
N GLU A 14 -6.23 -4.77 -1.87
CA GLU A 14 -5.53 -4.08 -2.96
C GLU A 14 -6.50 -3.25 -3.81
N ASP A 15 -7.62 -3.84 -4.24
CA ASP A 15 -8.68 -3.16 -4.97
C ASP A 15 -9.26 -1.99 -4.17
N ALA A 16 -9.48 -2.18 -2.87
CA ALA A 16 -10.00 -1.14 -1.98
C ALA A 16 -9.02 0.03 -1.81
N LEU A 17 -7.71 -0.26 -1.73
CA LEU A 17 -6.67 0.77 -1.67
C LEU A 17 -6.63 1.58 -2.96
N ALA A 18 -6.64 0.91 -4.12
CA ALA A 18 -6.64 1.59 -5.42
C ALA A 18 -7.81 2.58 -5.54
N LEU A 19 -9.03 2.15 -5.17
CA LEU A 19 -10.21 3.01 -5.19
C LEU A 19 -10.14 4.15 -4.16
N ALA A 20 -9.55 3.91 -2.99
CA ALA A 20 -9.54 4.88 -1.90
C ALA A 20 -8.49 5.99 -2.08
N ILE A 21 -7.29 5.65 -2.55
CA ILE A 21 -6.13 6.54 -2.48
C ILE A 21 -5.46 6.83 -3.82
N GLU A 22 -5.63 6.00 -4.85
CA GLU A 22 -5.06 6.29 -6.18
C GLU A 22 -5.93 7.23 -7.01
N ALA A 23 -7.20 7.40 -6.62
CA ALA A 23 -8.12 8.33 -7.26
C ALA A 23 -7.54 9.76 -7.32
N ASP A 24 -7.75 10.40 -8.47
CA ASP A 24 -7.31 11.77 -8.77
C ASP A 24 -5.78 11.98 -8.71
N GLY A 25 -4.99 10.89 -8.75
CA GLY A 25 -3.53 10.95 -8.70
C GLY A 25 -2.97 11.32 -7.32
N PHE A 26 -3.76 11.17 -6.26
CA PHE A 26 -3.33 11.52 -4.89
C PHE A 26 -2.21 10.62 -4.36
N ALA A 27 -2.27 9.34 -4.68
CA ALA A 27 -1.22 8.36 -4.38
C ALA A 27 -0.85 7.58 -5.64
N SER A 28 0.41 7.15 -5.70
CA SER A 28 0.94 6.27 -6.74
C SER A 28 1.54 5.04 -6.10
N LEU A 29 1.05 3.87 -6.48
CA LEU A 29 1.61 2.58 -6.07
C LEU A 29 2.98 2.38 -6.73
N VAL A 30 4.01 2.12 -5.93
CA VAL A 30 5.40 2.05 -6.41
C VAL A 30 5.97 0.64 -6.29
N LEU A 31 5.54 -0.10 -5.27
CA LEU A 31 6.01 -1.47 -5.03
C LEU A 31 4.92 -2.30 -4.36
N VAL A 32 4.76 -3.53 -4.85
CA VAL A 32 4.06 -4.61 -4.14
C VAL A 32 5.04 -5.73 -3.89
N SER A 33 5.16 -6.18 -2.65
CA SER A 33 6.01 -7.29 -2.26
C SER A 33 5.21 -8.31 -1.45
N THR A 34 5.36 -9.60 -1.75
CA THR A 34 4.78 -10.68 -0.96
C THR A 34 5.89 -11.60 -0.47
N GLY A 35 6.10 -11.65 0.84
CA GLY A 35 7.20 -12.36 1.49
C GLY A 35 7.04 -12.32 3.01
N ASP A 36 7.81 -13.11 3.77
CA ASP A 36 7.77 -13.10 5.24
C ASP A 36 6.37 -13.12 5.86
N CYS A 37 5.48 -13.95 5.31
CA CYS A 37 4.08 -14.08 5.73
C CYS A 37 3.25 -12.79 5.67
N ARG A 38 3.66 -11.80 4.86
CA ARG A 38 2.93 -10.55 4.64
C ARG A 38 2.95 -10.12 3.17
N ARG A 39 2.00 -9.26 2.81
CA ARG A 39 2.02 -8.49 1.57
C ARG A 39 2.14 -7.02 1.94
N GLU A 40 3.05 -6.33 1.28
CA GLU A 40 3.37 -4.92 1.51
C GLU A 40 3.05 -4.13 0.24
N TRP A 41 2.28 -3.05 0.38
CA TRP A 41 1.98 -2.09 -0.67
C TRP A 41 2.61 -0.75 -0.30
N ALA A 42 3.59 -0.30 -1.08
CA ALA A 42 4.28 0.96 -0.86
C ALA A 42 3.78 2.02 -1.84
N TYR A 43 3.27 3.11 -1.28
CA TYR A 43 2.74 4.26 -2.02
C TYR A 43 3.58 5.50 -1.74
N TYR A 44 3.79 6.33 -2.78
CA TYR A 44 4.03 7.75 -2.57
C TYR A 44 2.69 8.48 -2.66
N ALA A 45 2.39 9.30 -1.66
CA ALA A 45 1.13 10.01 -1.55
C ALA A 45 1.37 11.46 -1.12
N GLY A 46 0.30 12.26 -1.19
CA GLY A 46 0.29 13.62 -0.65
C GLY A 46 0.35 13.68 0.88
N SER A 47 -0.43 14.57 1.50
CA SER A 47 -0.45 14.74 2.95
C SER A 47 -0.83 13.43 3.67
N ARG A 48 -0.15 13.18 4.80
CA ARG A 48 -0.43 12.06 5.70
C ARG A 48 -1.86 12.12 6.22
N GLU A 49 -2.34 13.30 6.58
CA GLU A 49 -3.68 13.52 7.14
C GLU A 49 -4.75 13.12 6.12
N ASP A 50 -4.58 13.54 4.86
CA ASP A 50 -5.47 13.17 3.77
C ASP A 50 -5.43 11.68 3.46
N LEU A 51 -4.23 11.05 3.50
CA LEU A 51 -4.08 9.61 3.30
C LEU A 51 -4.89 8.82 4.33
N VAL A 52 -4.73 9.15 5.62
CA VAL A 52 -5.45 8.47 6.71
C VAL A 52 -6.96 8.70 6.59
N SER A 53 -7.39 9.91 6.24
CA SER A 53 -8.81 10.25 6.04
C SER A 53 -9.42 9.43 4.89
N ARG A 54 -8.74 9.35 3.74
CA ARG A 54 -9.17 8.57 2.58
C ARG A 54 -9.21 7.07 2.87
N LEU A 55 -8.21 6.53 3.55
CA LEU A 55 -8.19 5.11 3.96
C LEU A 55 -9.36 4.77 4.88
N ASN A 56 -9.60 5.58 5.91
CA ASN A 56 -10.72 5.35 6.83
C ASN A 56 -12.06 5.37 6.10
N ARG A 57 -12.25 6.30 5.15
CA ARG A 57 -13.46 6.38 4.34
C ARG A 57 -13.60 5.20 3.39
N GLY A 58 -12.53 4.86 2.66
CA GLY A 58 -12.53 3.78 1.67
C GLY A 58 -12.75 2.40 2.31
N LEU A 59 -12.19 2.17 3.50
CA LEU A 59 -12.27 0.89 4.19
C LEU A 59 -13.44 0.79 5.19
N SER A 60 -14.26 1.83 5.37
CA SER A 60 -15.32 1.86 6.40
C SER A 60 -16.37 0.75 6.25
N GLY A 61 -16.56 0.20 5.05
CA GLY A 61 -17.51 -0.89 4.78
C GLY A 61 -16.87 -2.28 4.76
N HIS A 62 -15.56 -2.37 4.92
CA HIS A 62 -14.83 -3.62 4.78
C HIS A 62 -14.73 -4.37 6.12
N PRO A 63 -14.53 -5.70 6.09
CA PRO A 63 -14.05 -6.44 7.24
C PRO A 63 -12.74 -5.85 7.79
N ARG A 64 -12.48 -6.02 9.08
CA ARG A 64 -11.23 -5.54 9.68
C ARG A 64 -10.04 -6.31 9.13
N TYR A 65 -9.14 -5.61 8.44
CA TYR A 65 -7.87 -6.17 7.98
C TYR A 65 -6.81 -6.12 9.09
N PRO A 66 -5.96 -7.16 9.21
CA PRO A 66 -4.79 -7.14 10.10
C PRO A 66 -3.62 -6.40 9.42
N ILE A 67 -3.74 -5.07 9.29
CA ILE A 67 -2.73 -4.25 8.62
C ILE A 67 -1.95 -3.37 9.59
N GLU A 68 -0.70 -3.10 9.23
CA GLU A 68 0.16 -2.08 9.83
C GLU A 68 0.43 -1.00 8.79
N ILE A 69 0.45 0.27 9.22
CA ILE A 69 0.67 1.41 8.32
C ILE A 69 1.93 2.14 8.79
N PHE A 70 2.93 2.18 7.91
CA PHE A 70 4.15 2.95 8.10
C PHE A 70 4.13 4.18 7.20
N VAL A 71 4.41 5.36 7.78
CA VAL A 71 4.46 6.63 7.04
C VAL A 71 5.77 7.31 7.37
N SER A 72 6.57 7.56 6.34
CA SER A 72 7.84 8.29 6.41
C SER A 72 7.80 9.46 5.44
N GLN A 73 8.49 10.55 5.76
CA GLN A 73 8.68 11.67 4.83
C GLN A 73 9.97 11.45 4.05
N GLU A 74 9.85 11.14 2.76
CA GLU A 74 10.98 10.91 1.85
C GLU A 74 10.82 11.78 0.60
N PRO A 75 11.17 13.09 0.67
CA PRO A 75 11.05 13.99 -0.48
C PRO A 75 11.96 13.58 -1.64
N ASP A 76 13.05 12.86 -1.36
CA ASP A 76 14.09 12.47 -2.32
C ASP A 76 13.95 11.02 -2.84
N TRP A 77 12.85 10.32 -2.53
CA TRP A 77 12.55 8.99 -3.08
C TRP A 77 13.61 7.90 -2.77
N GLU A 78 14.29 8.02 -1.63
CA GLU A 78 15.43 7.17 -1.26
C GLU A 78 15.10 5.66 -1.27
N THR A 79 13.94 5.27 -0.71
CA THR A 79 13.49 3.87 -0.70
C THR A 79 13.31 3.29 -2.10
N PHE A 80 12.72 4.04 -3.03
CA PHE A 80 12.55 3.57 -4.41
C PHE A 80 13.90 3.46 -5.15
N ASP A 81 14.82 4.38 -4.89
CA ASP A 81 16.17 4.32 -5.45
C ASP A 81 16.98 3.13 -4.92
N ASP A 82 16.88 2.80 -3.63
CA ASP A 82 17.49 1.57 -3.07
C ASP A 82 16.90 0.31 -3.71
N PHE A 83 15.57 0.26 -3.84
CA PHE A 83 14.89 -0.86 -4.48
C PHE A 83 15.40 -1.09 -5.91
N LYS A 84 15.45 -0.03 -6.74
CA LYS A 84 15.98 -0.11 -8.11
C LYS A 84 17.40 -0.67 -8.18
N LYS A 85 18.27 -0.27 -7.26
CA LYS A 85 19.66 -0.78 -7.21
C LYS A 85 19.72 -2.29 -6.94
N ARG A 86 18.82 -2.80 -6.10
CA ARG A 86 18.80 -4.22 -5.70
C ARG A 86 18.25 -5.15 -6.76
N VAL A 87 17.32 -4.67 -7.58
CA VAL A 87 16.71 -5.47 -8.67
C VAL A 87 17.49 -5.39 -9.98
N ALA A 88 18.39 -4.43 -10.14
CA ALA A 88 19.20 -4.26 -11.35
C ALA A 88 20.46 -5.16 -11.41
N THR A 89 20.59 -6.15 -10.53
CA THR A 89 21.73 -7.10 -10.48
C THR A 89 21.34 -8.47 -11.01
#